data_AF-A0A8I0H3J1-F1
#
_entry.id   AF-A0A8I0H3J1-F1
#
_cell.length_a   1.000
_cell.length_b   1.000
_cell.length_c   1.000
_cell.angle_alpha   90.00
_cell.angle_beta   90.00
_cell.angle_gamma   90.00
#
_symmetry.space_group_name_H-M   'P 1'
#
loop_
_entity.id
_entity.type
_entity.pdbx_description
1 polymer ?
#
loop_
_entity_poly.entity_id
_entity_poly.type
_entity_poly.pdbx_seq_one_letter_code
_entity_poly.pdbx_strand_id
1 'polypeptide(L)'
;ETLAFKPELFDSFNAAFAHLDELELYKDPRAYTRLRDAAKGYTNKLILTTFTAGDDGVSFAAQHRDYMEKILRGVITGPDADR
;
A
#
# COMPACT_ATOMS: atom_id res chain seq x y z
N GLU A 1 -24.19 -2.83 -1.42
CA GLU A 1 -23.48 -3.97 -0.79
C GLU A 1 -22.12 -3.53 -0.31
N THR A 2 -21.83 -3.72 0.98
CA THR A 2 -20.48 -3.57 1.52
C THR A 2 -19.66 -4.80 1.13
N LEU A 3 -18.61 -4.63 0.32
CA LEU A 3 -17.61 -5.66 0.11
C LEU A 3 -16.90 -5.89 1.46
N ALA A 4 -17.26 -6.97 2.14
CA ALA A 4 -16.44 -7.49 3.22
C ALA A 4 -15.00 -7.72 2.70
N PHE A 5 -13.99 -7.46 3.53
CA PHE A 5 -12.58 -7.59 3.17
C PHE A 5 -12.30 -8.98 2.55
N LYS A 6 -12.18 -9.03 1.22
CA LYS A 6 -11.97 -10.24 0.43
C LYS A 6 -10.86 -9.97 -0.59
N PRO A 7 -9.58 -10.15 -0.19
CA PRO A 7 -8.43 -9.86 -1.03
C PRO A 7 -8.43 -10.58 -2.38
N GLU A 8 -9.09 -11.74 -2.46
CA GLU A 8 -9.24 -12.54 -3.67
C GLU A 8 -10.05 -11.83 -4.77
N LEU A 9 -10.97 -10.93 -4.39
CA LEU A 9 -11.78 -10.17 -5.33
C LEU A 9 -11.05 -8.92 -5.86
N PHE A 10 -9.85 -8.61 -5.35
CA PHE A 10 -9.15 -7.38 -5.68
C PHE A 10 -8.32 -7.45 -6.96
N ASP A 11 -8.18 -8.64 -7.57
CA ASP A 11 -7.33 -8.84 -8.73
C ASP A 11 -7.80 -8.08 -9.98
N SER A 12 -9.11 -7.84 -10.08
CA SER A 12 -9.74 -7.06 -11.17
C SER A 12 -10.43 -5.81 -10.64
N PHE A 13 -10.11 -5.37 -9.43
CA PHE A 13 -10.80 -4.26 -8.79
C PHE A 13 -10.34 -2.93 -9.41
N ASN A 14 -11.27 -2.25 -10.08
CA ASN A 14 -11.02 -0.96 -10.69
C ASN A 14 -11.66 0.15 -9.84
N ALA A 15 -10.84 0.84 -9.07
CA ALA A 15 -11.23 2.04 -8.32
C ALA A 15 -10.42 3.25 -8.79
N ALA A 16 -10.96 4.47 -8.68
CA ALA A 16 -10.17 5.69 -8.88
C ALA A 16 -9.31 6.01 -7.65
N PHE A 17 -9.87 5.73 -6.47
CA PHE A 17 -9.25 5.96 -5.17
C PHE A 17 -9.51 4.75 -4.28
N ALA A 18 -8.46 4.26 -3.61
CA ALA A 18 -8.54 3.23 -2.59
C ALA A 18 -7.80 3.70 -1.34
N HIS A 19 -8.47 3.65 -0.19
CA HIS A 19 -7.88 3.93 1.11
C HIS A 19 -7.77 2.63 1.90
N LEU A 20 -6.54 2.22 2.21
CA LEU A 20 -6.26 1.14 3.14
C LEU A 20 -5.88 1.76 4.48
N ASP A 21 -6.77 1.65 5.45
CA ASP A 21 -6.53 2.13 6.81
C ASP A 21 -5.99 1.01 7.70
N GLU A 22 -5.19 1.38 8.68
CA GLU A 22 -4.54 0.49 9.66
C GLU A 22 -3.84 -0.72 9.00
N LEU A 23 -2.94 -0.45 8.05
CA LEU A 23 -2.26 -1.48 7.25
C LEU A 23 -1.48 -2.49 8.10
N GLU A 24 -0.99 -2.09 9.28
CA GLU A 24 -0.32 -2.95 10.25
C GLU A 24 -1.25 -4.03 10.82
N LEU A 25 -2.56 -3.83 10.83
CA LEU A 25 -3.54 -4.81 11.29
C LEU A 25 -3.85 -5.86 10.21
N TYR A 26 -3.32 -5.70 9.00
CA TYR A 26 -3.55 -6.65 7.93
C TYR A 26 -2.74 -7.90 8.20
N LYS A 27 -3.45 -9.03 8.33
CA LYS A 27 -2.83 -10.35 8.54
C LYS A 27 -1.87 -10.76 7.42
N ASP A 28 -2.01 -10.15 6.23
CA ASP A 28 -1.29 -10.55 5.04
C ASP A 28 -1.15 -9.39 4.03
N PRO A 29 0.01 -9.22 3.36
CA PRO A 29 0.25 -8.15 2.40
C PRO A 29 -0.49 -8.30 1.05
N ARG A 30 -1.21 -9.42 0.83
CA ARG A 30 -1.96 -9.70 -0.41
C ARG A 30 -2.91 -8.59 -0.79
N ALA A 31 -3.63 -8.00 0.18
CA ALA A 31 -4.61 -6.95 -0.12
C ALA A 31 -3.96 -5.73 -0.79
N TYR A 32 -2.87 -5.21 -0.20
CA TYR A 32 -2.10 -4.12 -0.80
C TYR A 32 -1.50 -4.51 -2.15
N THR A 33 -0.88 -5.70 -2.22
CA THR A 33 -0.22 -6.18 -3.44
C THR A 33 -1.19 -6.27 -4.62
N ARG A 34 -2.37 -6.87 -4.39
CA ARG A 34 -3.42 -7.01 -5.42
C ARG A 34 -3.97 -5.66 -5.85
N LEU A 35 -4.25 -4.75 -4.90
CA LEU A 35 -4.74 -3.40 -5.23
C LEU A 35 -3.70 -2.60 -6.03
N ARG A 36 -2.42 -2.67 -5.65
CA ARG A 36 -1.32 -2.07 -6.38
C ARG A 36 -1.23 -2.63 -7.80
N ASP A 37 -1.33 -3.95 -7.95
CA ASP A 37 -1.20 -4.59 -9.25
C ASP A 37 -2.43 -4.31 -10.15
N ALA A 38 -3.64 -4.28 -9.59
CA ALA A 38 -4.85 -3.86 -10.30
C ALA A 38 -4.79 -2.39 -10.75
N ALA A 39 -4.18 -1.52 -9.94
CA ALA A 39 -3.98 -0.11 -10.27
C ALA A 39 -2.97 0.12 -11.41
N LYS A 40 -2.10 -0.85 -11.74
CA LYS A 40 -1.16 -0.72 -12.87
C LYS A 40 -1.85 -0.68 -14.23
N GLY A 41 -3.06 -1.23 -14.34
CA GLY A 41 -3.79 -1.33 -15.60
C GLY A 41 -4.26 0.01 -16.18
N TYR A 42 -4.35 1.06 -15.34
CA TYR A 42 -4.88 2.36 -15.75
C TYR A 42 -4.12 3.49 -15.04
N THR A 43 -3.90 4.60 -15.73
CA THR A 43 -3.28 5.80 -15.15
C THR A 43 -4.25 6.55 -14.22
N ASN A 44 -3.73 7.48 -13.42
CA ASN A 44 -4.49 8.35 -12.51
C ASN A 44 -5.27 7.60 -11.42
N LYS A 45 -4.65 6.57 -10.85
CA LYS A 45 -5.16 5.78 -9.74
C LYS A 45 -4.43 6.20 -8.47
N LEU A 46 -5.16 6.46 -7.40
CA LEU A 46 -4.56 6.80 -6.10
C LEU A 46 -4.85 5.70 -5.08
N ILE A 47 -3.78 5.17 -4.49
CA ILE A 47 -3.84 4.30 -3.32
C ILE A 47 -3.24 5.06 -2.14
N LEU A 48 -4.04 5.30 -1.11
CA LEU A 48 -3.61 5.95 0.12
C LEU A 48 -3.60 4.92 1.25
N THR A 49 -2.47 4.77 1.91
CA THR A 49 -2.31 3.85 3.05
C THR A 49 -2.02 4.64 4.30
N THR A 50 -2.83 4.45 5.34
CA THR A 50 -2.55 4.94 6.69
C THR A 50 -2.19 3.76 7.57
N PHE A 51 -1.13 3.93 8.36
CA PHE A 51 -0.65 2.89 9.25
C PHE A 51 0.15 3.53 10.38
N THR A 52 0.13 2.90 11.54
CA THR A 52 1.04 3.22 12.64
C THR A 52 2.27 2.32 12.56
N ALA A 53 3.30 2.66 13.34
CA ALA A 53 4.55 1.90 13.34
C ALA A 53 4.37 0.42 13.74
N GLY A 54 3.26 0.07 14.38
CA GLY A 54 3.06 -1.22 15.04
C GLY A 54 4.11 -1.49 16.12
N ASP A 55 3.92 -2.56 16.90
CA ASP A 55 4.93 -3.04 17.85
C ASP A 55 5.99 -3.93 17.17
N ASP A 56 5.70 -4.44 15.97
CA ASP A 56 6.52 -5.42 15.25
C ASP A 56 7.34 -4.76 14.13
N GLY A 57 8.63 -4.54 14.39
CA GLY A 57 9.56 -3.86 13.48
C GLY A 57 9.90 -4.61 12.18
N VAL A 58 9.42 -5.86 12.02
CA VAL A 58 9.61 -6.67 10.80
C VAL A 58 8.36 -6.66 9.90
N SER A 59 7.27 -6.06 10.38
CA SER A 59 6.00 -6.00 9.65
C SER A 59 6.13 -5.29 8.29
N PHE A 60 5.20 -5.60 7.38
CA PHE A 60 5.11 -4.95 6.06
C PHE A 60 5.09 -3.42 6.19
N ALA A 61 4.33 -2.89 7.16
CA ALA A 61 4.24 -1.47 7.48
C ALA A 61 5.57 -0.89 7.97
N ALA A 62 6.30 -1.60 8.84
CA ALA A 62 7.60 -1.15 9.34
C ALA A 62 8.66 -1.05 8.22
N GLN A 63 8.69 -2.00 7.30
CA GLN A 63 9.59 -1.96 6.14
C GLN A 63 9.24 -0.80 5.18
N HIS A 64 7.95 -0.53 4.96
CA HIS A 64 7.50 0.60 4.14
C HIS A 64 7.85 1.95 4.79
N ARG A 65 7.74 2.05 6.12
CA ARG A 65 8.15 3.24 6.87
C ARG A 65 9.63 3.57 6.65
N ASP A 66 10.51 2.60 6.87
CA ASP A 66 11.97 2.81 6.73
C ASP A 66 12.33 3.24 5.30
N TYR A 67 11.68 2.63 4.31
CA TYR A 67 11.84 3.02 2.91
C TYR A 67 11.37 4.46 2.65
N MET A 68 10.17 4.83 3.11
CA MET A 68 9.63 6.19 2.96
C MET A 68 10.50 7.23 3.69
N GLU A 69 11.03 6.88 4.87
CA GLU A 69 11.95 7.74 5.60
C GLU A 69 13.25 7.99 4.82
N LYS A 70 13.80 6.96 4.17
CA LYS A 70 14.99 7.08 3.31
C LYS A 70 14.73 7.96 2.08
N ILE A 71 13.55 7.89 1.48
CA ILE A 71 13.14 8.81 0.41
C ILE A 71 13.08 10.25 0.93
N LEU A 72 12.39 10.47 2.07
CA LEU A 72 12.23 11.81 2.64
C LEU A 72 13.57 12.44 3.02
N ARG A 73 14.52 11.62 3.49
CA ARG A 73 15.88 12.05 3.82
C ARG A 73 16.78 12.27 2.59
N GLY A 74 16.30 11.98 1.38
CA GLY A 74 17.08 12.07 0.15
C GLY A 74 18.18 11.02 0.04
N VAL A 75 18.10 9.92 0.81
CA VAL A 75 19.02 8.78 0.73
C VAL A 75 18.69 7.92 -0.49
N ILE A 76 17.40 7.77 -0.79
CA ILE A 76 16.90 7.15 -2.02
C ILE A 76 16.49 8.28 -2.97
N THR A 77 17.01 8.24 -4.19
CA THR A 77 16.80 9.27 -5.23
C THR A 77 16.51 8.64 -6.59
N GLY A 78 15.85 9.39 -7.48
CA GLY A 78 15.56 8.95 -8.85
C GLY A 78 14.14 8.40 -9.01
N PRO A 79 13.87 7.52 -9.99
CA PRO A 79 12.51 7.09 -10.37
C PRO A 79 11.68 6.48 -9.24
N ASP A 80 12.35 5.97 -8.21
CA ASP A 80 11.74 5.37 -7.03
C ASP A 80 11.31 6.39 -5.97
N ALA A 81 11.88 7.60 -5.99
CA ALA A 81 11.51 8.74 -5.14
C ALA A 81 10.53 9.69 -5.85
N ASP A 82 10.55 9.74 -7.19
CA ASP A 82 9.72 10.63 -8.02
C ASP A 82 8.31 10.07 -8.34
N ARG A 83 7.97 8.90 -7.79
CA ARG A 83 6.75 8.12 -8.11
C ARG A 83 5.54 8.45 -7.24
#